data_AF-A0A4Q1SUW6-F1
#
_entry.id   AF-A0A4Q1SUW6-F1
#
_cell.length_a   1.000
_cell.length_b   1.000
_cell.length_c   1.000
_cell.angle_alpha   90.00
_cell.angle_beta   90.00
_cell.angle_gamma   90.00
#
_symmetry.space_group_name_H-M   'P 1'
#
loop_
_entity.id
_entity.type
_entity.pdbx_description
1 polymer ?
#
loop_
_entity_poly.entity_id
_entity_poly.type
_entity_poly.pdbx_seq_one_letter_code
_entity_poly.pdbx_strand_id
1 'polypeptide(L)'
;MPKLIQRFVALGLLAVLVACNQGGGGQEKASPDYKETKTMVLDILQTEEGKKAIKEASQDPKVMMAGPEIQSTVEKTLLDPKNQEGFKELLKDPKVAKAFAKAIEDEHKRLIKDLMKDPEYQQMLIKVMNDPKFEESLLQTMNSTTYQQQTMTVMKDAMQSPLFRLEMINLMMQAQKEMMKPEQQKGGEKKGGGEGGEGGGGGESGGGGS
;
A
#
# COMPACT_ATOMS: atom_id res chain seq x y z
N MET A 1 20.64 77.74 57.39
CA MET A 1 21.66 76.72 57.77
C MET A 1 21.40 75.30 57.20
N PRO A 2 20.16 74.74 57.10
CA PRO A 2 19.99 73.33 56.70
C PRO A 2 20.18 73.06 55.18
N LYS A 3 19.97 74.06 54.32
CA LYS A 3 20.12 73.91 52.86
C LYS A 3 21.57 73.88 52.37
N LEU A 4 22.53 74.32 53.20
CA LEU A 4 23.95 74.26 52.87
C LEU A 4 24.51 72.87 53.18
N ILE A 5 24.12 72.30 54.32
CA ILE A 5 24.48 70.93 54.74
C ILE A 5 23.93 69.89 53.74
N GLN A 6 22.70 70.07 53.26
CA GLN A 6 22.10 69.17 52.26
C GLN A 6 22.82 69.19 50.91
N ARG A 7 23.42 70.32 50.52
CA ARG A 7 24.24 70.45 49.30
C ARG A 7 25.62 69.80 49.47
N PHE A 8 26.21 69.87 50.67
CA PHE A 8 27.47 69.17 50.97
C PHE A 8 27.29 67.64 51.06
N VAL A 9 26.15 67.15 51.57
CA VAL A 9 25.84 65.71 51.60
C VAL A 9 25.57 65.16 50.20
N ALA A 10 24.89 65.92 49.33
CA ALA A 10 24.66 65.53 47.93
C ALA A 10 25.95 65.50 47.08
N LEU A 11 26.89 66.43 47.35
CA LEU A 11 28.19 66.45 46.66
C LEU A 11 29.12 65.33 47.15
N GLY A 12 29.01 64.93 48.42
CA GLY A 12 29.75 63.80 48.99
C GLY A 12 29.28 62.44 48.46
N LEU A 13 27.98 62.26 48.22
CA LEU A 13 27.41 61.01 47.71
C LEU A 13 27.78 60.75 46.23
N LEU A 14 28.01 61.81 45.45
CA LEU A 14 28.42 61.69 44.04
C LEU A 14 29.91 61.36 43.89
N ALA A 15 30.76 61.70 44.88
CA ALA A 15 32.18 61.40 44.87
C ALA A 15 32.50 59.91 45.16
N VAL A 16 31.63 59.21 45.90
CA VAL A 16 31.81 57.78 46.23
C VAL A 16 31.53 56.87 45.03
N LEU A 17 30.68 57.28 44.08
CA LEU A 17 30.37 56.50 42.87
C LEU A 17 31.49 56.55 41.81
N VAL A 18 32.37 57.55 41.84
CA VAL A 18 33.52 57.67 40.92
C VAL A 18 34.78 57.00 41.50
N ALA A 19 34.86 56.83 42.82
CA ALA A 19 35.99 56.21 43.50
C ALA A 19 36.06 54.68 43.38
N CYS A 20 35.04 54.03 42.80
CA CYS A 20 35.10 52.60 42.49
C CYS A 20 35.68 52.29 41.10
N ASN A 21 36.24 53.30 40.41
CA ASN A 21 36.87 53.12 39.10
C ASN A 21 38.24 53.80 38.99
N GLN A 22 39.18 53.44 39.87
CA GLN A 22 40.60 53.63 39.57
C GLN A 22 41.50 52.68 40.38
N GLY A 23 41.52 51.40 39.97
CA GLY A 23 42.69 50.53 40.11
C GLY A 23 43.40 50.50 38.76
N GLY A 24 44.30 51.46 38.52
CA GLY A 24 45.15 51.48 37.33
C GLY A 24 46.23 50.41 37.40
N GLY A 25 46.36 49.63 36.33
CA GLY A 25 47.44 48.68 36.09
C GLY A 25 47.14 47.92 34.81
N GLY A 26 47.87 48.24 33.73
CA GLY A 26 47.55 47.81 32.37
C GLY A 26 47.30 46.31 32.23
N GLN A 27 46.18 45.97 31.61
CA GLN A 27 46.09 44.83 30.72
C GLN A 27 44.97 45.12 29.74
N GLU A 28 45.32 45.36 28.48
CA GLU A 28 44.46 44.99 27.36
C GLU A 28 44.09 43.52 27.56
N LYS A 29 42.93 43.24 28.17
CA LYS A 29 42.25 41.97 27.98
C LYS A 29 41.18 42.27 26.96
N ALA A 30 41.55 41.99 25.72
CA ALA A 30 40.63 41.69 24.64
C ALA A 30 39.38 41.01 25.19
N SER A 31 38.21 41.43 24.69
CA SER A 31 36.98 40.64 24.76
C SER A 31 37.35 39.16 24.68
N PRO A 32 36.87 38.30 25.60
CA PRO A 32 37.16 36.87 25.52
C PRO A 32 36.90 36.44 24.09
N ASP A 33 37.95 35.89 23.48
CA ASP A 33 38.04 35.69 22.05
C ASP A 33 36.77 34.96 21.60
N TYR A 34 35.94 35.62 20.80
CA TYR A 34 34.67 35.06 20.36
C TYR A 34 34.89 33.69 19.70
N LYS A 35 36.10 33.48 19.14
CA LYS A 35 36.56 32.18 18.66
C LYS A 35 36.77 31.17 19.79
N GLU A 36 37.44 31.52 20.88
CA GLU A 36 37.63 30.63 22.03
C GLU A 36 36.29 30.29 22.71
N THR A 37 35.40 31.27 22.87
CA THR A 37 34.05 31.03 23.42
C THR A 37 33.23 30.15 22.48
N LYS A 38 33.32 30.37 21.16
CA LYS A 38 32.65 29.52 20.16
C LYS A 38 33.20 28.10 20.17
N THR A 39 34.52 27.93 20.25
CA THR A 39 35.16 26.61 20.35
C THR A 39 34.73 25.91 21.63
N MET A 40 34.70 26.62 22.76
CA MET A 40 34.21 26.08 24.03
C MET A 40 32.75 25.65 23.94
N VAL A 41 31.88 26.44 23.30
CA VAL A 41 30.47 26.06 23.09
C VAL A 41 30.35 24.87 22.13
N LEU A 42 31.15 24.83 21.06
CA LEU A 42 31.20 23.68 20.14
C LEU A 42 31.65 22.41 20.86
N ASP A 43 32.66 22.50 21.72
CA ASP A 43 33.16 21.39 22.50
C ASP A 43 32.09 20.91 23.48
N ILE A 44 31.41 21.83 24.19
CA ILE A 44 30.27 21.49 25.07
C ILE A 44 29.15 20.81 24.29
N LEU A 45 28.82 21.27 23.08
CA LEU A 45 27.80 20.62 22.24
C LEU A 45 28.23 19.23 21.76
N GLN A 46 29.53 18.98 21.61
CA GLN A 46 30.09 17.69 21.22
C GLN A 46 30.29 16.72 22.39
N THR A 47 30.30 17.20 23.63
CA THR A 47 30.34 16.35 24.83
C THR A 47 29.12 15.44 24.92
N GLU A 48 29.25 14.34 25.67
CA GLU A 48 28.14 13.40 25.89
C GLU A 48 26.98 14.07 26.66
N GLU A 49 27.29 15.01 27.56
CA GLU A 49 26.32 15.84 28.26
C GLU A 49 25.57 16.76 27.29
N GLY A 50 26.28 17.39 26.34
CA GLY A 50 25.68 18.21 25.28
C GLY A 50 24.77 17.39 24.36
N LYS A 51 25.23 16.22 23.89
CA LYS A 51 24.40 15.29 23.10
C LYS A 51 23.18 14.80 23.88
N LYS A 52 23.33 14.51 25.17
CA LYS A 52 22.23 14.07 26.03
C LYS A 52 21.21 15.18 26.25
N ALA A 53 21.66 16.41 26.51
CA ALA A 53 20.78 17.58 26.66
C ALA A 53 20.01 17.89 25.37
N ILE A 54 20.66 17.79 24.21
CA ILE A 54 19.99 17.92 22.90
C ILE A 54 18.98 16.79 22.71
N LYS A 55 19.35 15.54 23.05
CA LYS A 55 18.44 14.39 22.96
C LYS A 55 17.22 14.57 23.85
N GLU A 56 17.38 15.05 25.07
CA GLU A 56 16.28 15.35 26.01
C GLU A 56 15.41 16.52 25.50
N ALA A 57 16.01 17.58 24.99
CA ALA A 57 15.27 18.70 24.39
C ALA A 57 14.53 18.29 23.11
N SER A 58 15.10 17.38 22.30
CA SER A 58 14.51 16.86 21.06
C SER A 58 13.33 15.92 21.27
N GLN A 59 13.10 15.47 22.52
CA GLN A 59 11.90 14.69 22.85
C GLN A 59 10.63 15.54 22.78
N ASP A 60 10.74 16.87 22.84
CA ASP A 60 9.63 17.78 22.56
C ASP A 60 9.52 18.06 21.04
N PRO A 61 8.46 17.59 20.36
CA PRO A 61 8.26 17.82 18.93
C PRO A 61 8.20 19.32 18.57
N LYS A 62 7.79 20.17 19.51
CA LYS A 62 7.69 21.62 19.29
C LYS A 62 9.06 22.28 19.21
N VAL A 63 10.06 21.75 19.92
CA VAL A 63 11.43 22.24 19.91
C VAL A 63 12.15 21.83 18.62
N MET A 64 11.90 20.61 18.13
CA MET A 64 12.48 20.15 16.85
C MET A 64 11.87 20.84 15.63
N MET A 65 10.61 21.27 15.69
CA MET A 65 9.88 21.86 14.56
C MET A 65 9.79 23.40 14.65
N ALA A 66 10.54 24.03 15.55
CA ALA A 66 10.48 25.46 15.83
C ALA A 66 11.11 26.29 14.69
N GLY A 67 10.27 26.78 13.78
CA GLY A 67 10.64 27.77 12.77
C GLY A 67 10.45 27.29 11.32
N PRO A 68 9.97 28.17 10.42
CA PRO A 68 9.70 27.81 9.02
C PRO A 68 10.95 27.36 8.26
N GLU A 69 12.13 27.84 8.67
CA GLU A 69 13.42 27.47 8.10
C GLU A 69 13.81 26.01 8.41
N ILE A 70 13.49 25.54 9.62
CA ILE A 70 13.73 24.16 10.03
C ILE A 70 12.78 23.22 9.28
N GLN A 71 11.49 23.57 9.16
CA GLN A 71 10.52 22.78 8.39
C GLN A 71 10.93 22.62 6.93
N SER A 72 11.31 23.71 6.27
CA SER A 72 11.77 23.67 4.87
C SER A 72 13.05 22.84 4.70
N THR A 73 13.96 22.90 5.67
CA THR A 73 15.19 22.11 5.65
C THR A 73 14.88 20.63 5.84
N VAL A 74 14.03 20.28 6.80
CA VAL A 74 13.58 18.90 7.04
C VAL A 74 12.85 18.35 5.81
N GLU A 75 11.96 19.12 5.19
CA GLU A 75 11.27 18.72 3.96
C GLU A 75 12.26 18.46 2.83
N LYS A 76 13.20 19.39 2.58
CA LYS A 76 14.23 19.22 1.56
C LYS A 76 15.13 18.02 1.84
N THR A 77 15.54 17.81 3.09
CA THR A 77 16.36 16.67 3.49
C THR A 77 15.61 15.35 3.32
N LEU A 78 14.31 15.28 3.65
CA LEU A 78 13.50 14.08 3.47
C LEU A 78 13.22 13.77 1.99
N LEU A 79 13.05 14.81 1.16
CA LEU A 79 12.77 14.66 -0.27
C LEU A 79 14.03 14.51 -1.13
N ASP A 80 15.22 14.86 -0.62
CA ASP A 80 16.49 14.75 -1.35
C ASP A 80 16.73 13.29 -1.79
N PRO A 81 16.89 13.03 -3.10
CA PRO A 81 17.19 11.70 -3.63
C PRO A 81 18.37 11.01 -2.95
N LYS A 82 19.37 11.77 -2.47
CA LYS A 82 20.54 11.23 -1.76
C LYS A 82 20.17 10.60 -0.41
N ASN A 83 19.14 11.12 0.26
CA ASN A 83 18.68 10.61 1.55
C ASN A 83 17.59 9.54 1.39
N GLN A 84 16.97 9.44 0.21
CA GLN A 84 15.99 8.39 -0.08
C GLN A 84 16.62 7.00 -0.02
N GLU A 85 17.89 6.83 -0.41
CA GLU A 85 18.59 5.55 -0.29
C GLU A 85 18.76 5.15 1.18
N GLY A 86 19.23 6.06 2.03
CA GLY A 86 19.35 5.83 3.47
C GLY A 86 18.00 5.53 4.12
N PHE A 87 16.93 6.22 3.72
CA PHE A 87 15.58 5.94 4.21
C PHE A 87 15.06 4.57 3.76
N LYS A 88 15.33 4.17 2.50
CA LYS A 88 15.01 2.83 1.99
C LYS A 88 15.77 1.74 2.74
N GLU A 89 17.03 1.96 3.07
CA GLU A 89 17.81 1.00 3.88
C GLU A 89 17.26 0.91 5.30
N LEU A 90 16.91 2.04 5.91
CA LEU A 90 16.32 2.07 7.24
C LEU A 90 14.97 1.35 7.29
N LEU A 91 14.14 1.49 6.25
CA LEU A 91 12.86 0.78 6.13
C LEU A 91 13.01 -0.73 5.87
N LYS A 92 14.19 -1.23 5.49
CA LYS A 92 14.44 -2.68 5.45
C LYS A 92 14.59 -3.25 6.87
N ASP A 93 14.90 -2.43 7.87
CA ASP A 93 14.92 -2.88 9.26
C ASP A 93 13.48 -3.18 9.74
N PRO A 94 13.19 -4.41 10.21
CA PRO A 94 11.83 -4.79 10.60
C PRO A 94 11.25 -3.98 11.76
N LYS A 95 12.08 -3.47 12.68
CA LYS A 95 11.61 -2.67 13.82
C LYS A 95 11.19 -1.29 13.34
N VAL A 96 11.98 -0.69 12.44
CA VAL A 96 11.63 0.62 11.85
C VAL A 96 10.42 0.47 10.94
N ALA A 97 10.40 -0.53 10.06
CA ALA A 97 9.26 -0.83 9.19
C ALA A 97 7.96 -1.00 9.98
N LYS A 98 8.01 -1.75 11.09
CA LYS A 98 6.84 -1.96 11.97
C LYS A 98 6.40 -0.68 12.66
N ALA A 99 7.34 0.13 13.17
CA ALA A 99 7.01 1.40 13.81
C ALA A 99 6.41 2.38 12.81
N PHE A 100 6.98 2.47 11.61
CA PHE A 100 6.47 3.28 10.51
C PHE A 100 5.08 2.82 10.07
N ALA A 101 4.90 1.51 9.81
CA ALA A 101 3.62 0.94 9.42
C ALA A 101 2.52 1.21 10.45
N LYS A 102 2.84 1.10 11.75
CA LYS A 102 1.91 1.47 12.83
C LYS A 102 1.56 2.95 12.84
N ALA A 103 2.55 3.82 12.60
CA ALA A 103 2.35 5.26 12.62
C ALA A 103 1.46 5.76 11.47
N ILE A 104 1.47 5.06 10.32
CA ILE A 104 0.66 5.41 9.15
C ILE A 104 -0.59 4.52 9.00
N GLU A 105 -0.86 3.62 9.94
CA GLU A 105 -1.82 2.53 9.75
C GLU A 105 -3.24 3.06 9.46
N ASP A 106 -3.68 4.06 10.20
CA ASP A 106 -5.03 4.61 10.10
C ASP A 106 -5.22 5.43 8.82
N GLU A 107 -4.24 6.27 8.49
CA GLU A 107 -4.18 7.04 7.24
C GLU A 107 -4.09 6.11 6.03
N HIS A 108 -3.30 5.04 6.12
CA HIS A 108 -3.15 4.06 5.06
C HIS A 108 -4.45 3.26 4.84
N LYS A 109 -5.12 2.84 5.92
CA LYS A 109 -6.46 2.22 5.83
C LYS A 109 -7.46 3.16 5.19
N ARG A 110 -7.45 4.43 5.57
CA ARG A 110 -8.33 5.44 4.99
C ARG A 110 -8.05 5.62 3.50
N LEU A 111 -6.78 5.76 3.12
CA LEU A 111 -6.36 5.85 1.71
C LEU A 111 -6.84 4.65 0.90
N ILE A 112 -6.66 3.42 1.40
CA ILE A 112 -7.13 2.22 0.71
C ILE A 112 -8.66 2.22 0.57
N LYS A 113 -9.40 2.61 1.62
CA LYS A 113 -10.87 2.70 1.58
C LYS A 113 -11.36 3.73 0.57
N ASP A 114 -10.65 4.84 0.44
CA ASP A 114 -10.98 5.89 -0.51
C ASP A 114 -10.62 5.45 -1.93
N LEU A 115 -9.46 4.80 -2.14
CA LEU A 115 -9.08 4.19 -3.41
C LEU A 115 -10.06 3.10 -3.86
N MET A 116 -10.61 2.28 -2.97
CA MET A 116 -11.64 1.29 -3.34
C MET A 116 -12.90 1.91 -3.96
N LYS A 117 -13.17 3.19 -3.69
CA LYS A 117 -14.29 3.93 -4.29
C LYS A 117 -13.90 4.62 -5.60
N ASP A 118 -12.62 4.67 -5.91
CA ASP A 118 -12.10 5.30 -7.11
C ASP A 118 -12.30 4.40 -8.34
N PRO A 119 -12.83 4.93 -9.47
CA PRO A 119 -13.08 4.14 -10.68
C PRO A 119 -11.82 3.52 -11.30
N GLU A 120 -10.65 4.20 -11.24
CA GLU A 120 -9.41 3.68 -11.84
C GLU A 120 -8.87 2.52 -11.01
N TYR A 121 -8.91 2.65 -9.68
CA TYR A 121 -8.53 1.56 -8.79
C TYR A 121 -9.47 0.35 -8.89
N GLN A 122 -10.79 0.59 -9.04
CA GLN A 122 -11.76 -0.47 -9.31
C GLN A 122 -11.46 -1.20 -10.64
N GLN A 123 -11.10 -0.48 -11.70
CA GLN A 123 -10.70 -1.12 -12.95
C GLN A 123 -9.44 -1.97 -12.79
N MET A 124 -8.45 -1.50 -12.02
CA MET A 124 -7.28 -2.31 -11.70
C MET A 124 -7.64 -3.57 -10.90
N LEU A 125 -8.52 -3.45 -9.91
CA LEU A 125 -9.03 -4.60 -9.15
C LEU A 125 -9.77 -5.61 -10.04
N ILE A 126 -10.62 -5.13 -10.96
CA ILE A 126 -11.32 -6.00 -11.92
C ILE A 126 -10.32 -6.72 -12.83
N LYS A 127 -9.25 -6.05 -13.28
CA LYS A 127 -8.18 -6.71 -14.05
C LYS A 127 -7.50 -7.81 -13.25
N VAL A 128 -7.26 -7.60 -11.95
CA VAL A 128 -6.70 -8.62 -11.05
C VAL A 128 -7.69 -9.77 -10.82
N MET A 129 -9.00 -9.50 -10.70
CA MET A 129 -10.03 -10.54 -10.60
C MET A 129 -10.20 -11.35 -11.89
N ASN A 130 -9.91 -10.77 -13.05
CA ASN A 130 -9.92 -11.46 -14.33
C ASN A 130 -8.61 -12.20 -14.63
N ASP A 131 -7.68 -12.27 -13.68
CA ASP A 131 -6.47 -13.08 -13.83
C ASP A 131 -6.84 -14.58 -13.85
N PRO A 132 -6.24 -15.40 -14.74
CA PRO A 132 -6.53 -16.83 -14.82
C PRO A 132 -6.39 -17.59 -13.49
N LYS A 133 -5.50 -17.16 -12.59
CA LYS A 133 -5.36 -17.79 -11.27
C LYS A 133 -6.55 -17.51 -10.37
N PHE A 134 -7.12 -16.31 -10.48
CA PHE A 134 -8.33 -15.96 -9.75
C PHE A 134 -9.54 -16.72 -10.31
N GLU A 135 -9.61 -16.86 -11.64
CA GLU A 135 -10.62 -17.69 -12.31
C GLU A 135 -10.54 -19.15 -11.85
N GLU A 136 -9.34 -19.74 -11.77
CA GLU A 136 -9.16 -21.12 -11.26
C GLU A 136 -9.68 -21.27 -9.82
N SER A 137 -9.37 -20.30 -8.95
CA SER A 137 -9.88 -20.29 -7.56
C SER A 137 -11.40 -20.16 -7.50
N LEU A 138 -11.98 -19.36 -8.40
CA LEU A 138 -13.43 -19.21 -8.52
C LEU A 138 -14.09 -20.51 -9.02
N LEU A 139 -13.51 -21.16 -10.03
CA LEU A 139 -14.00 -22.45 -10.54
C LEU A 139 -13.90 -23.55 -9.49
N GLN A 140 -12.82 -23.58 -8.70
CA GLN A 140 -12.70 -24.51 -7.57
C GLN A 140 -13.81 -24.26 -6.53
N THR A 141 -14.15 -22.99 -6.29
CA THR A 141 -15.24 -22.62 -5.39
C THR A 141 -16.60 -23.04 -5.95
N MET A 142 -16.84 -22.88 -7.25
CA MET A 142 -18.07 -23.36 -7.91
C MET A 142 -18.17 -24.90 -7.91
N ASN A 143 -17.03 -25.60 -7.98
CA ASN A 143 -16.97 -27.05 -7.86
C ASN A 143 -17.04 -27.55 -6.42
N SER A 144 -17.09 -26.66 -5.42
CA SER A 144 -17.27 -27.05 -4.04
C SER A 144 -18.62 -27.72 -3.83
N THR A 145 -18.67 -28.72 -2.94
CA THR A 145 -19.91 -29.44 -2.61
C THR A 145 -21.03 -28.50 -2.16
N THR A 146 -20.69 -27.44 -1.43
CA THR A 146 -21.65 -26.42 -0.97
C THR A 146 -22.29 -25.68 -2.14
N TYR A 147 -21.49 -25.22 -3.11
CA TYR A 147 -22.02 -24.52 -4.28
C TYR A 147 -22.82 -25.46 -5.19
N GLN A 148 -22.36 -26.72 -5.33
CA GLN A 148 -23.11 -27.74 -6.07
C GLN A 148 -24.48 -28.04 -5.42
N GLN A 149 -24.58 -28.11 -4.09
CA GLN A 149 -25.86 -28.30 -3.40
C GLN A 149 -26.82 -27.13 -3.64
N GLN A 150 -26.31 -25.89 -3.59
CA GLN A 150 -27.11 -24.71 -3.93
C GLN A 150 -27.56 -24.75 -5.39
N THR A 151 -26.65 -25.10 -6.30
CA THR A 151 -26.94 -25.24 -7.74
C THR A 151 -27.99 -26.32 -7.99
N MET A 152 -27.91 -27.46 -7.32
CA MET A 152 -28.94 -28.51 -7.38
C MET A 152 -30.29 -28.03 -6.87
N THR A 153 -30.32 -27.17 -5.86
CA THR A 153 -31.56 -26.59 -5.33
C THR A 153 -32.16 -25.64 -6.35
N VAL A 154 -31.37 -24.71 -6.89
CA VAL A 154 -31.79 -23.80 -7.96
C VAL A 154 -32.28 -24.57 -9.18
N MET A 155 -31.60 -25.67 -9.55
CA MET A 155 -32.01 -26.53 -10.66
C MET A 155 -33.35 -27.22 -10.39
N LYS A 156 -33.57 -27.73 -9.17
CA LYS A 156 -34.85 -28.31 -8.76
C LYS A 156 -35.98 -27.27 -8.83
N ASP A 157 -35.74 -26.06 -8.37
CA ASP A 157 -36.71 -24.97 -8.41
C ASP A 157 -36.99 -24.54 -9.87
N ALA A 158 -35.95 -24.46 -10.71
CA ALA A 158 -36.08 -24.17 -12.13
C ALA A 158 -36.93 -25.23 -12.85
N MET A 159 -36.74 -26.53 -12.57
CA MET A 159 -37.58 -27.60 -13.13
C MET A 159 -39.04 -27.53 -12.66
N GLN A 160 -39.31 -26.90 -11.53
CA GLN A 160 -40.67 -26.66 -11.06
C GLN A 160 -41.33 -25.44 -11.71
N SER A 161 -40.55 -24.59 -12.38
CA SER A 161 -41.07 -23.45 -13.13
C SER A 161 -42.01 -23.89 -14.26
N PRO A 162 -43.21 -23.27 -14.38
CA PRO A 162 -44.14 -23.54 -15.47
C PRO A 162 -43.51 -23.39 -16.85
N LEU A 163 -42.59 -22.42 -17.02
CA LEU A 163 -41.88 -22.20 -18.29
C LEU A 163 -41.00 -23.40 -18.64
N PHE A 164 -40.19 -23.88 -17.68
CA PHE A 164 -39.31 -25.01 -17.89
C PHE A 164 -40.10 -26.31 -18.16
N ARG A 165 -41.21 -26.52 -17.44
CA ARG A 165 -42.09 -27.67 -17.67
C ARG A 165 -42.71 -27.66 -19.06
N LEU A 166 -43.16 -26.49 -19.53
CA LEU A 166 -43.74 -26.34 -20.86
C LEU A 166 -42.71 -26.60 -21.95
N GLU A 167 -41.49 -26.10 -21.77
CA GLU A 167 -40.38 -26.34 -22.68
C GLU A 167 -39.97 -27.82 -22.71
N MET A 168 -39.94 -28.48 -21.55
CA MET A 168 -39.68 -29.92 -21.45
C MET A 168 -40.76 -30.77 -22.12
N ILE A 169 -42.04 -30.40 -21.98
CA ILE A 169 -43.16 -31.05 -22.69
C ILE A 169 -43.02 -30.85 -24.20
N ASN A 170 -42.71 -29.64 -24.66
CA ASN A 170 -42.49 -29.35 -26.07
C ASN A 170 -41.32 -30.15 -26.65
N LEU A 171 -40.23 -30.28 -25.90
CA LEU A 171 -39.06 -31.08 -26.28
C LEU A 171 -39.43 -32.57 -26.38
N MET A 172 -40.20 -33.08 -25.42
CA MET A 172 -40.70 -34.46 -25.43
C MET A 172 -41.62 -34.73 -26.62
N MET A 173 -42.48 -33.76 -26.97
CA MET A 173 -43.34 -33.84 -28.15
C MET A 173 -42.53 -33.79 -29.45
N GLN A 174 -41.45 -33.01 -29.52
CA GLN A 174 -40.54 -32.99 -30.67
C GLN A 174 -39.77 -34.30 -30.80
N ALA A 175 -39.20 -34.83 -29.72
CA ALA A 175 -38.52 -36.12 -29.70
C ALA A 175 -39.47 -37.27 -30.12
N GLN A 176 -40.73 -37.27 -29.65
CA GLN A 176 -41.73 -38.23 -30.11
C GLN A 176 -42.06 -38.05 -31.60
N LYS A 177 -42.19 -36.82 -32.09
CA LYS A 177 -42.38 -36.56 -33.53
C LYS A 177 -41.19 -37.03 -34.36
N GLU A 178 -39.97 -36.96 -33.84
CA GLU A 178 -38.78 -37.50 -34.52
C GLU A 178 -38.72 -39.03 -34.49
N MET A 179 -39.13 -39.66 -33.39
CA MET A 179 -39.28 -41.13 -33.34
C MET A 179 -40.46 -41.66 -34.15
N MET A 180 -41.53 -40.88 -34.30
CA MET A 180 -42.71 -41.23 -35.10
C MET A 180 -42.60 -40.81 -36.56
N LYS A 181 -41.60 -39.99 -36.93
CA LYS A 181 -41.23 -39.84 -38.34
C LYS A 181 -40.72 -41.22 -38.77
N PRO A 182 -41.33 -41.85 -39.78
CA PRO A 182 -40.73 -43.05 -40.34
C PRO A 182 -39.33 -42.67 -40.80
N GLU A 183 -38.33 -43.47 -40.41
CA GLU A 183 -37.08 -43.52 -41.16
C GLU A 183 -37.48 -43.68 -42.63
N GLN A 184 -37.37 -42.60 -43.39
CA GLN A 184 -37.66 -42.62 -44.81
C GLN A 184 -36.49 -43.37 -45.47
N GLN A 185 -36.63 -44.70 -45.45
CA GLN A 185 -36.33 -45.58 -46.56
C GLN A 185 -34.95 -45.38 -47.19
N LYS A 186 -33.92 -45.98 -46.58
CA LYS A 186 -32.83 -46.61 -47.35
C LYS A 186 -33.09 -48.10 -47.41
N GLY A 187 -33.97 -48.49 -48.32
CA GLY A 187 -34.26 -49.90 -48.56
C GLY A 187 -35.19 -50.14 -49.74
N GLY A 188 -34.61 -50.25 -50.94
CA GLY A 188 -35.07 -51.22 -51.93
C GLY A 188 -35.67 -50.68 -53.23
N GLU A 189 -34.80 -50.35 -54.20
CA GLU A 189 -35.09 -50.63 -55.60
C GLU A 189 -34.37 -51.93 -55.98
N LYS A 190 -35.14 -52.99 -56.21
CA LYS A 190 -34.65 -54.24 -56.82
C LYS A 190 -35.58 -54.64 -57.96
N LYS A 191 -35.16 -54.29 -59.19
CA LYS A 191 -35.53 -54.92 -60.47
C LYS A 191 -34.61 -54.27 -61.51
N GLY A 192 -33.73 -54.92 -62.24
CA GLY A 192 -33.48 -56.33 -62.52
C GLY A 192 -32.75 -56.33 -63.88
N GLY A 193 -31.75 -57.18 -64.04
CA GLY A 193 -31.16 -57.44 -65.36
C GLY A 193 -29.63 -57.41 -65.38
N GLY A 194 -29.06 -58.61 -65.46
CA GLY A 194 -27.99 -58.91 -66.42
C GLY A 194 -26.57 -58.46 -66.11
N GLU A 195 -25.73 -59.49 -65.96
CA GLU A 195 -24.43 -59.62 -66.65
C GLU A 195 -23.16 -59.10 -65.95
N GLY A 196 -22.31 -60.07 -65.58
CA GLY A 196 -20.87 -59.98 -65.86
C GLY A 196 -19.94 -59.66 -64.68
N GLY A 197 -19.02 -60.59 -64.40
CA GLY A 197 -17.64 -60.22 -64.03
C GLY A 197 -17.18 -60.47 -62.60
N GLU A 198 -16.88 -61.73 -62.30
CA GLU A 198 -15.56 -62.23 -61.90
C GLU A 198 -14.56 -61.35 -61.08
N GLY A 199 -14.04 -61.96 -59.99
CA GLY A 199 -12.77 -61.61 -59.32
C GLY A 199 -12.95 -60.88 -57.98
N GLY A 200 -12.42 -61.28 -56.83
CA GLY A 200 -11.37 -62.25 -56.49
C GLY A 200 -10.51 -61.65 -55.35
N GLY A 201 -10.34 -62.39 -54.25
CA GLY A 201 -9.33 -62.14 -53.18
C GLY A 201 -9.66 -61.01 -52.20
N GLY A 202 -9.36 -61.07 -50.90
CA GLY A 202 -8.55 -61.99 -50.12
C GLY A 202 -7.81 -61.20 -49.03
N GLY A 203 -8.00 -61.58 -47.76
CA GLY A 203 -7.15 -61.25 -46.60
C GLY A 203 -7.06 -59.77 -46.17
N GLU A 204 -6.54 -59.39 -45.02
CA GLU A 204 -6.21 -60.04 -43.75
C GLU A 204 -5.77 -58.89 -42.82
N SER A 205 -5.97 -59.05 -41.51
CA SER A 205 -5.06 -58.63 -40.44
C SER A 205 -4.81 -57.16 -40.06
N GLY A 206 -4.72 -57.00 -38.73
CA GLY A 206 -3.84 -56.05 -38.05
C GLY A 206 -4.56 -54.79 -37.56
N GLY A 207 -4.77 -54.53 -36.27
CA GLY A 207 -4.05 -54.98 -35.08
C GLY A 207 -3.04 -53.91 -34.63
N GLY A 208 -3.14 -53.49 -33.36
CA GLY A 208 -2.16 -52.65 -32.65
C GLY A 208 -2.77 -51.33 -32.20
N GLY A 209 -2.73 -50.96 -30.93
CA GLY A 209 -1.90 -51.45 -29.83
C GLY A 209 -1.66 -50.25 -28.91
N SER A 210 -1.91 -50.47 -27.62
CA SER A 210 -1.70 -49.53 -26.52
C SER A 210 -0.28 -48.98 -26.43
#